data_AF-A0A8D6UJK0-F1
#
_entry.id   AF-A0A8D6UJK0-F1
#
_cell.length_a   1.000
_cell.length_b   1.000
_cell.length_c   1.000
_cell.angle_alpha   90.00
_cell.angle_beta   90.00
_cell.angle_gamma   90.00
#
_symmetry.space_group_name_H-M   'P 1'
#
loop_
_entity.id
_entity.type
_entity.pdbx_description
1 polymer ?
#
loop_
_entity_poly.entity_id
_entity_poly.type
_entity_poly.pdbx_seq_one_letter_code
_entity_poly.pdbx_strand_id
1 'polypeptide(L)'
;MSDDHARRQLQRLTVLVRVRDLQTRKASLVLQSTLLESRKAQTHLEACQQRVHAVACWKQRAENGLLQLQTYQAALDVEAVVHAEQVHALLDADACDARVGTARTVHCAALAEERSVDERHRRFAEQTLRSQERAEADTCAELWLARRASGGN
;
A
#
# COMPACT_ATOMS: atom_id res chain seq x y z
N MET A 1 -5.08 30.97 27.98
CA MET A 1 -3.88 30.09 28.02
C MET A 1 -4.20 28.63 27.74
N SER A 2 -5.23 28.01 28.37
CA SER A 2 -5.61 26.60 28.12
C SER A 2 -6.21 26.36 26.72
N ASP A 3 -7.12 27.23 26.28
CA ASP A 3 -7.83 27.05 25.00
C ASP A 3 -6.92 27.21 23.77
N ASP A 4 -5.92 28.09 23.86
CA ASP A 4 -4.89 28.23 22.82
C ASP A 4 -4.04 26.97 22.67
N HIS A 5 -3.80 26.24 23.77
CA HIS A 5 -3.06 24.99 23.74
C HIS A 5 -3.88 23.88 23.08
N ALA A 6 -5.15 23.72 23.46
CA ALA A 6 -6.06 22.76 22.87
C ALA A 6 -6.25 23.00 21.36
N ARG A 7 -6.42 24.26 20.95
CA ARG A 7 -6.54 24.63 19.53
C ARG A 7 -5.28 24.30 18.73
N ARG A 8 -4.09 24.61 19.26
CA ARG A 8 -2.80 24.26 18.61
C ARG A 8 -2.61 22.74 18.52
N GLN A 9 -3.00 22.00 19.55
CA GLN A 9 -2.92 20.54 19.55
C GLN A 9 -3.87 19.92 18.51
N LEU A 10 -5.09 20.45 18.38
CA LEU A 10 -6.03 20.01 17.35
C LEU A 10 -5.51 20.30 15.93
N GLN A 11 -4.94 21.48 15.71
CA GLN A 11 -4.27 21.82 14.44
C GLN A 11 -3.12 20.85 14.10
N ARG A 12 -2.27 20.54 15.08
CA ARG A 12 -1.18 19.56 14.90
C ARG A 12 -1.72 18.18 14.55
N LEU A 13 -2.77 17.71 15.22
CA LEU A 13 -3.41 16.43 14.91
C LEU A 13 -4.03 16.44 13.51
N THR A 14 -4.68 17.53 13.09
CA THR A 14 -5.23 17.65 11.72
C THR A 14 -4.12 17.55 10.66
N VAL A 15 -2.96 18.18 10.89
CA VAL A 15 -1.80 18.04 9.99
C VAL A 15 -1.30 16.60 9.96
N LEU A 16 -1.21 15.95 11.13
CA LEU A 16 -0.77 14.55 11.23
C LEU A 16 -1.73 13.59 10.50
N VAL A 17 -3.05 13.77 10.63
CA VAL A 17 -4.07 13.05 9.85
C VAL A 17 -3.76 13.17 8.36
N ARG A 18 -3.56 14.40 7.87
CA ARG A 18 -3.29 14.63 6.45
C ARG A 18 -1.98 13.97 5.99
N VAL A 19 -0.94 14.03 6.81
CA VAL A 19 0.34 13.37 6.51
C VAL A 19 0.17 11.85 6.43
N ARG A 20 -0.61 11.25 7.34
CA ARG A 20 -0.87 9.81 7.31
C ARG A 20 -1.70 9.38 6.10
N ASP A 21 -2.77 10.10 5.76
CA ASP A 21 -3.55 9.88 4.52
C ASP A 21 -2.64 9.89 3.28
N LEU A 22 -1.75 10.90 3.16
CA LEU A 22 -0.79 10.96 2.06
C LEU A 22 0.21 9.79 2.06
N GLN A 23 0.66 9.34 3.23
CA GLN A 23 1.55 8.18 3.36
C GLN A 23 0.83 6.88 2.96
N THR A 24 -0.43 6.69 3.35
CA THR A 24 -1.25 5.56 2.91
C THR A 24 -1.44 5.57 1.41
N ARG A 25 -1.77 6.72 0.81
CA ARG A 25 -1.89 6.85 -0.65
C ARG A 25 -0.59 6.52 -1.37
N LYS A 26 0.55 7.01 -0.86
CA LYS A 26 1.87 6.67 -1.39
C LYS A 26 2.11 5.16 -1.33
N ALA A 27 1.83 4.52 -0.19
CA ALA A 27 2.00 3.07 -0.03
C ALA A 27 1.07 2.28 -0.98
N SER A 28 -0.17 2.75 -1.18
CA SER A 28 -1.11 2.17 -2.15
C SER A 28 -0.59 2.27 -3.58
N LEU A 29 -0.03 3.41 -3.99
CA LEU A 29 0.53 3.58 -5.33
C LEU A 29 1.75 2.68 -5.55
N VAL A 30 2.63 2.55 -4.56
CA VAL A 30 3.77 1.63 -4.61
C VAL A 30 3.30 0.17 -4.68
N LEU A 31 2.24 -0.19 -3.95
CA LEU A 31 1.64 -1.53 -4.06
C LEU A 31 1.07 -1.77 -5.47
N GLN A 32 0.40 -0.78 -6.06
CA GLN A 32 -0.12 -0.90 -7.43
C GLN A 32 1.01 -1.04 -8.45
N SER A 33 2.08 -0.26 -8.36
CA SER A 33 3.22 -0.38 -9.28
C SER A 33 3.91 -1.74 -9.16
N THR A 34 4.15 -2.22 -7.94
CA THR A 34 4.76 -3.54 -7.72
C THR A 34 3.88 -4.69 -8.21
N LEU A 35 2.55 -4.59 -8.10
CA LEU A 35 1.63 -5.56 -8.70
C LEU A 35 1.70 -5.57 -10.24
N LEU A 36 1.87 -4.41 -10.87
CA LEU A 36 2.06 -4.33 -12.33
C LEU A 36 3.39 -4.96 -12.75
N GLU A 37 4.47 -4.72 -11.99
CA GLU A 37 5.78 -5.35 -12.23
C GLU A 37 5.71 -6.87 -12.08
N SER A 38 5.06 -7.39 -11.03
CA SER A 38 4.85 -8.84 -10.84
C SER A 38 4.07 -9.45 -11.99
N ARG A 39 2.99 -8.81 -12.45
CA ARG A 39 2.25 -9.28 -13.65
C ARG A 39 3.12 -9.32 -14.89
N LYS A 40 3.94 -8.28 -15.11
CA LYS A 40 4.86 -8.26 -16.25
C LYS A 40 5.89 -9.40 -16.16
N ALA A 41 6.46 -9.63 -14.99
CA ALA A 41 7.40 -10.73 -14.76
C ALA A 41 6.75 -12.10 -15.02
N GLN A 42 5.51 -12.31 -14.57
CA GLN A 42 4.75 -13.53 -14.82
C GLN A 42 4.51 -13.76 -16.32
N THR A 43 4.06 -12.74 -17.06
CA THR A 43 3.88 -12.87 -18.52
C THR A 43 5.18 -13.16 -19.27
N HIS A 44 6.31 -12.61 -18.79
CA HIS A 44 7.62 -12.91 -19.35
C HIS A 44 8.05 -14.36 -19.07
N LEU A 45 7.81 -14.84 -17.85
CA LEU A 45 8.06 -16.23 -17.47
C LEU A 45 7.25 -17.21 -18.33
N GLU A 46 5.96 -16.94 -18.55
CA GLU A 46 5.10 -17.74 -19.43
C GLU A 46 5.67 -17.80 -20.85
N ALA A 47 6.13 -16.67 -21.39
CA ALA A 47 6.77 -16.62 -22.70
C ALA A 47 8.08 -17.43 -22.74
N CYS A 48 8.92 -17.40 -21.69
CA CYS A 48 10.09 -18.26 -21.59
C CYS A 48 9.72 -19.75 -21.56
N GLN A 49 8.71 -20.13 -20.78
CA GLN A 49 8.23 -21.51 -20.69
C GLN A 49 7.72 -22.02 -22.05
N GLN A 50 7.00 -21.20 -22.81
CA GLN A 50 6.56 -21.54 -24.17
C GLN A 50 7.74 -21.76 -25.12
N ARG A 51 8.81 -20.96 -25.01
CA ARG A 51 10.02 -21.13 -25.82
C ARG A 51 10.76 -22.42 -25.48
N VAL A 52 10.92 -22.74 -24.20
CA VAL A 52 11.49 -24.03 -23.74
C VAL A 52 10.68 -25.19 -24.30
N HIS A 53 9.35 -25.13 -24.20
CA HIS A 53 8.46 -26.16 -24.71
C HIS A 53 8.55 -26.30 -26.24
N ALA A 54 8.68 -25.20 -26.98
CA ALA A 54 8.87 -25.22 -28.43
C ALA A 54 10.17 -25.92 -28.83
N VAL A 55 11.29 -25.61 -28.15
CA VAL A 55 12.58 -26.28 -28.38
C VAL A 55 12.48 -27.78 -28.08
N ALA A 56 11.85 -28.17 -26.98
CA ALA A 56 11.62 -29.59 -26.65
C ALA A 56 10.77 -30.30 -27.73
N CYS A 57 9.71 -29.66 -28.22
CA CYS A 57 8.88 -30.18 -29.32
C CYS A 57 9.69 -30.36 -30.61
N TRP A 58 10.57 -29.41 -30.96
CA TRP A 58 11.43 -29.52 -32.13
C TRP A 58 12.43 -30.66 -32.01
N LYS A 59 13.06 -30.83 -30.84
CA LYS A 59 13.97 -31.95 -30.56
C LYS A 59 13.25 -33.30 -30.73
N GLN A 60 12.08 -33.44 -30.10
CA GLN A 60 11.29 -34.68 -30.19
C GLN A 60 10.87 -34.99 -31.64
N ARG A 61 10.45 -33.99 -32.41
CA ARG A 61 10.08 -34.20 -33.83
C ARG A 61 11.28 -34.58 -34.68
N ALA A 62 12.46 -34.02 -34.41
CA ALA A 62 13.70 -34.38 -35.11
C ALA A 62 14.16 -35.81 -34.78
N GLU A 63 14.07 -36.22 -33.51
CA GLU A 63 14.37 -37.60 -33.07
C GLU A 63 13.46 -38.63 -33.78
N ASN A 64 12.22 -38.26 -34.08
CA ASN A 64 11.28 -39.07 -34.85
C ASN A 64 11.47 -39.01 -36.38
N GLY A 65 12.52 -38.32 -36.86
CA GLY A 65 12.79 -38.16 -38.29
C GLY A 65 11.82 -37.23 -39.04
N LEU A 66 11.01 -36.45 -38.31
CA LEU A 66 9.99 -35.55 -38.87
C LEU A 66 10.49 -34.12 -39.11
N LEU A 67 11.77 -33.86 -38.85
CA LEU A 67 12.43 -32.56 -39.02
C LEU A 67 13.84 -32.71 -39.60
N GLN A 68 14.30 -31.69 -40.31
CA GLN A 68 15.63 -31.67 -40.94
C GLN A 68 16.76 -31.61 -39.90
N LEU A 69 17.87 -32.31 -40.16
CA LEU A 69 19.02 -32.38 -39.24
C LEU A 69 19.60 -31.00 -38.85
N GLN A 70 19.53 -30.03 -39.77
CA GLN A 70 19.93 -28.63 -39.50
C GLN A 70 19.05 -27.95 -38.44
N THR A 71 17.74 -28.23 -38.43
CA THR A 71 16.82 -27.68 -37.42
C THR A 71 17.02 -28.31 -36.04
N TYR A 72 17.48 -29.57 -36.00
CA TYR A 72 17.85 -30.24 -34.75
C TYR A 72 19.12 -29.63 -34.15
N GLN A 73 20.16 -29.41 -34.96
CA GLN A 73 21.39 -28.78 -34.51
C GLN A 73 21.11 -27.38 -33.94
N ALA A 74 20.32 -26.57 -34.64
CA ALA A 74 19.90 -25.27 -34.14
C ALA A 74 19.11 -25.34 -32.82
N ALA A 75 18.27 -26.37 -32.63
CA ALA A 75 17.54 -26.56 -31.38
C ALA A 75 18.48 -26.91 -30.21
N LEU A 76 19.51 -27.74 -30.44
CA LEU A 76 20.54 -28.05 -29.45
C LEU A 76 21.39 -26.83 -29.09
N ASP A 77 21.76 -26.03 -30.09
CA ASP A 77 22.61 -24.85 -29.90
C ASP A 77 21.90 -23.76 -29.05
N VAL A 78 20.56 -23.70 -29.11
CA VAL A 78 19.74 -22.67 -28.42
C VAL A 78 19.14 -23.17 -27.10
N GLU A 79 19.11 -24.48 -26.84
CA GLU A 79 18.50 -25.10 -25.66
C GLU A 79 19.05 -24.53 -24.34
N ALA A 80 20.37 -24.47 -24.20
CA ALA A 80 21.00 -23.95 -22.98
C ALA A 80 20.64 -22.48 -22.73
N VAL A 81 20.55 -21.68 -23.78
CA VAL A 81 20.21 -20.24 -23.70
C VAL A 81 18.76 -20.08 -23.24
N VAL A 82 17.83 -20.82 -23.85
CA VAL A 82 16.39 -20.71 -23.53
C VAL A 82 16.09 -21.22 -22.12
N HIS A 83 16.79 -22.25 -21.64
CA HIS A 83 16.71 -22.68 -20.24
C HIS A 83 17.30 -21.65 -19.28
N ALA A 84 18.44 -21.03 -19.61
CA ALA A 84 19.02 -19.96 -18.78
C ALA A 84 18.08 -18.76 -18.67
N GLU A 85 17.43 -18.36 -19.77
CA GLU A 85 16.43 -17.30 -19.78
C GLU A 85 15.18 -17.66 -18.96
N GLN A 86 14.74 -18.92 -18.99
CA GLN A 86 13.65 -19.40 -18.14
C GLN A 86 14.02 -19.32 -16.65
N VAL A 87 15.23 -19.75 -16.28
CA VAL A 87 15.71 -19.67 -14.89
C VAL A 87 15.79 -18.23 -14.43
N HIS A 88 16.30 -17.32 -15.26
CA HIS A 88 16.34 -15.90 -14.92
C HIS A 88 14.92 -15.32 -14.73
N ALA A 89 14.00 -15.64 -15.64
CA ALA A 89 12.60 -15.20 -15.54
C ALA A 89 11.89 -15.76 -14.30
N LEU A 90 12.21 -16.98 -13.87
CA LEU A 90 11.70 -17.57 -12.62
C LEU A 90 12.19 -16.76 -11.41
N LEU A 91 13.50 -16.52 -11.32
CA LEU A 91 14.10 -15.75 -10.22
C LEU A 91 13.56 -14.31 -10.16
N ASP A 92 13.34 -13.69 -11.31
CA ASP A 92 12.75 -12.34 -11.38
C ASP A 92 11.28 -12.33 -10.92
N ALA A 93 10.48 -13.34 -11.32
CA ALA A 93 9.11 -13.49 -10.87
C ALA A 93 9.03 -13.66 -9.34
N ASP A 94 9.87 -14.53 -8.78
CA ASP A 94 9.95 -14.75 -7.33
C ASP A 94 10.36 -13.47 -6.59
N ALA A 95 11.34 -12.73 -7.12
CA ALA A 95 11.77 -11.45 -6.55
C ALA A 95 10.65 -10.41 -6.59
N CYS A 96 9.89 -10.34 -7.68
CA CYS A 96 8.73 -9.46 -7.79
C CYS A 96 7.62 -9.84 -6.78
N ASP A 97 7.33 -11.13 -6.61
CA ASP A 97 6.32 -11.58 -5.66
C ASP A 97 6.72 -11.31 -4.20
N ALA A 98 8.01 -11.45 -3.87
CA ALA A 98 8.54 -11.02 -2.58
C ALA A 98 8.37 -9.50 -2.35
N ARG A 99 8.63 -8.66 -3.38
CA ARG A 99 8.40 -7.20 -3.31
C ARG A 99 6.93 -6.85 -3.17
N VAL A 100 6.01 -7.59 -3.79
CA VAL A 100 4.57 -7.43 -3.59
C VAL A 100 4.21 -7.74 -2.13
N GLY A 101 4.77 -8.81 -1.57
CA GLY A 101 4.61 -9.16 -0.15
C GLY A 101 5.02 -8.01 0.77
N THR A 102 6.22 -7.45 0.58
CA THR A 102 6.69 -6.31 1.39
C THR A 102 5.82 -5.07 1.18
N ALA A 103 5.47 -4.72 -0.06
CA ALA A 103 4.59 -3.58 -0.34
C ALA A 103 3.21 -3.71 0.32
N ARG A 104 2.63 -4.92 0.37
CA ARG A 104 1.38 -5.20 1.09
C ARG A 104 1.52 -4.95 2.59
N THR A 105 2.59 -5.46 3.21
CA THR A 105 2.82 -5.25 4.65
C THR A 105 2.98 -3.76 4.99
N VAL A 106 3.72 -3.01 4.16
CA VAL A 106 3.90 -1.57 4.32
C VAL A 106 2.58 -0.82 4.16
N HIS A 107 1.76 -1.18 3.18
CA HIS A 107 0.44 -0.56 3.00
C HIS A 107 -0.50 -0.84 4.17
N CYS A 108 -0.55 -2.08 4.68
CA CYS A 108 -1.32 -2.42 5.87
C CYS A 108 -0.86 -1.66 7.11
N ALA A 109 0.45 -1.52 7.31
CA ALA A 109 1.01 -0.74 8.41
C ALA A 109 0.64 0.75 8.29
N ALA A 110 0.71 1.32 7.09
CA ALA A 110 0.30 2.71 6.86
C ALA A 110 -1.20 2.93 7.15
N LEU A 111 -2.06 2.01 6.72
CA LEU A 111 -3.50 2.04 7.04
C LEU A 111 -3.79 1.96 8.54
N ALA A 112 -3.05 1.12 9.27
CA ALA A 112 -3.21 1.00 10.72
C ALA A 112 -2.81 2.30 11.44
N GLU A 113 -1.70 2.91 11.01
CA GLU A 113 -1.22 4.20 11.52
C GLU A 113 -2.19 5.35 11.23
N GLU A 114 -2.75 5.41 10.01
CA GLU A 114 -3.78 6.38 9.62
C GLU A 114 -5.01 6.26 10.54
N ARG A 115 -5.58 5.06 10.67
CA ARG A 115 -6.73 4.81 11.55
C ARG A 115 -6.45 5.19 13.00
N SER A 116 -5.25 4.90 13.49
CA SER A 116 -4.82 5.26 14.85
C SER A 116 -4.72 6.77 15.06
N VAL A 117 -4.22 7.52 14.06
CA VAL A 117 -4.14 8.99 14.12
C VAL A 117 -5.53 9.61 14.00
N ASP A 118 -6.38 9.12 13.10
CA ASP A 118 -7.76 9.58 12.91
C ASP A 118 -8.59 9.39 14.17
N GLU A 119 -8.48 8.22 14.82
CA GLU A 119 -9.17 7.93 16.06
C GLU A 119 -8.72 8.87 17.19
N ARG A 120 -7.42 9.15 17.29
CA ARG A 120 -6.89 10.13 18.25
C ARG A 120 -7.39 11.54 17.97
N HIS A 121 -7.42 11.95 16.71
CA HIS A 121 -7.96 13.25 16.30
C HIS A 121 -9.43 13.37 16.67
N ARG A 122 -10.25 12.36 16.34
CA ARG A 122 -11.68 12.34 16.65
C ARG A 122 -11.94 12.45 18.15
N ARG A 123 -11.29 11.61 18.96
CA ARG A 123 -11.42 11.63 20.43
C ARG A 123 -11.03 12.98 21.02
N PHE A 124 -9.92 13.56 20.54
CA PHE A 124 -9.47 14.85 21.04
C PHE A 124 -10.42 15.99 20.64
N ALA A 125 -10.94 15.97 19.42
CA ALA A 125 -11.93 16.93 18.95
C ALA A 125 -13.23 16.84 19.76
N GLU A 126 -13.75 15.64 19.98
CA GLU A 126 -14.94 15.41 20.82
C GLU A 126 -14.73 15.87 22.27
N GLN A 127 -13.57 15.56 22.85
CA GLN A 127 -13.24 16.02 24.21
C GLN A 127 -13.17 17.54 24.30
N THR A 128 -12.55 18.17 23.30
CA THR A 128 -12.45 19.64 23.22
C THR A 128 -13.84 20.27 23.12
N LEU A 129 -14.71 19.75 22.25
CA LEU A 129 -16.09 20.21 22.10
C LEU A 129 -16.87 20.09 23.41
N ARG A 130 -16.84 18.90 24.05
CA ARG A 130 -17.53 18.69 25.34
C ARG A 130 -17.02 19.60 26.45
N SER A 131 -15.73 19.94 26.45
CA SER A 131 -15.17 20.88 27.44
C SER A 131 -15.65 22.31 27.21
N GLN A 132 -15.81 22.73 25.95
CA GLN A 132 -16.36 24.02 25.58
C GLN A 132 -17.84 24.13 25.95
N GLU A 133 -18.65 23.12 25.61
CA GLU A 133 -20.08 23.06 25.95
C GLU A 133 -20.32 23.16 27.47
N ARG A 134 -19.47 22.50 28.28
CA ARG A 134 -19.54 22.60 29.74
C ARG A 134 -19.19 24.00 30.24
N ALA A 135 -18.10 24.58 29.75
CA ALA A 135 -17.70 25.93 30.13
C ALA A 135 -18.77 26.98 29.75
N GLU A 136 -19.41 26.84 28.58
CA GLU A 136 -20.52 27.67 28.14
C GLU A 136 -21.75 27.51 29.05
N ALA A 137 -22.07 26.28 29.46
CA ALA A 137 -23.17 26.02 30.40
C ALA A 137 -22.89 26.63 31.79
N ASP A 138 -21.67 26.46 32.31
CA ASP A 138 -21.25 26.99 33.60
C ASP A 138 -21.28 28.53 33.60
N THR A 139 -20.73 29.16 32.56
CA THR A 139 -20.78 30.63 32.40
C THR A 139 -22.22 31.15 32.25
N CYS A 140 -23.09 30.45 31.52
CA CYS A 140 -24.52 30.81 31.46
C CYS A 140 -25.20 30.72 32.83
N ALA A 141 -24.89 29.67 33.61
CA ALA A 141 -25.44 29.49 34.96
C ALA A 141 -24.95 30.60 35.91
N GLU A 142 -23.66 30.93 35.87
CA GLU A 142 -23.08 32.03 36.66
C GLU A 142 -23.72 33.39 36.31
N LEU A 143 -23.87 33.70 35.03
CA LEU A 143 -24.51 34.94 34.57
C LEU A 143 -25.98 35.01 35.01
N TRP A 144 -26.69 33.89 34.99
CA TRP A 144 -28.07 33.82 35.45
C TRP A 144 -28.18 34.02 36.97
N LEU A 145 -27.28 33.41 37.75
CA LEU A 145 -27.20 33.62 39.19
C LEU A 145 -26.86 35.08 39.54
N ALA A 146 -25.90 35.67 38.84
CA ALA A 146 -25.51 37.07 39.00
C ALA A 146 -26.70 38.02 38.72
N ARG A 147 -27.48 37.76 37.65
CA ARG A 147 -28.69 38.54 37.34
C ARG A 147 -29.73 38.47 38.47
N ARG A 148 -29.96 37.29 39.05
CA ARG A 148 -30.88 37.16 40.19
C ARG A 148 -30.38 37.92 41.42
N ALA A 149 -29.09 37.86 41.71
CA ALA A 149 -28.50 38.55 42.86
C ALA A 149 -28.54 40.08 42.69
N SER A 150 -28.36 40.60 41.48
CA SER A 150 -28.42 42.04 41.17
C SER A 150 -29.84 42.60 41.03
N GLY A 151 -30.84 41.75 40.81
CA GLY A 151 -32.26 42.12 40.65
C GLY A 151 -33.06 42.12 41.96
N GLY A 152 -32.41 41.94 43.11
CA GLY A 152 -33.03 42.02 44.43
C GLY A 152 -33.18 43.47 44.89
N ASN A 153 -34.15 44.17 44.31
CA ASN A 153 -34.88 45.30 44.90
C ASN A 153 -36.37 45.11 44.54
#